data_AF-A0A8S3ILZ9-F1
#
_entry.id   AF-A0A8S3ILZ9-F1
#
_cell.length_a   1.000
_cell.length_b   1.000
_cell.length_c   1.000
_cell.angle_alpha   90.00
_cell.angle_beta   90.00
_cell.angle_gamma   90.00
#
_symmetry.space_group_name_H-M   'P 1'
#
loop_
_entity.id
_entity.type
_entity.pdbx_description
1 polymer ?
#
loop_
_entity_poly.entity_id
_entity_poly.type
_entity_poly.pdbx_seq_one_letter_code
_entity_poly.pdbx_strand_id
1 'polypeptide(L)'
;MALALMPLDKVLNGLQGIKNSAQNLFNSEMSKLLEYFEKNWLSNIELWNLFGFDSRINNACEGYHNRVSSRLHRRHPNIWQLINFITMEEKRVENIRFQWSAGASRIKNKRTVALQKRIT
;
A
#
# COMPACT_ATOMS: atom_id res chain seq x y z
N MET A 1 -0.80 -0.17 -9.33
CA MET A 1 0.25 -0.78 -8.48
C MET A 1 -0.09 -2.25 -8.32
N ALA A 2 0.82 -3.17 -8.61
CA ALA A 2 0.64 -4.59 -8.30
C ALA A 2 0.96 -4.83 -6.81
N LEU A 3 0.17 -5.66 -6.14
CA LEU A 3 0.30 -5.92 -4.70
C LEU A 3 1.05 -7.23 -4.52
N ALA A 4 2.09 -7.23 -3.70
CA ALA A 4 2.82 -8.45 -3.38
C ALA A 4 2.03 -9.28 -2.37
N LEU A 5 1.69 -10.51 -2.77
CA LEU A 5 0.89 -11.47 -1.99
C LEU A 5 1.61 -12.81 -1.85
N MET A 6 2.93 -12.80 -1.98
CA MET A 6 3.73 -14.01 -1.85
C MET A 6 3.91 -14.34 -0.36
N PRO A 7 3.80 -15.61 0.06
CA PRO A 7 4.18 -16.01 1.41
C PRO A 7 5.59 -15.51 1.77
N LEU A 8 5.75 -14.90 2.95
CA LEU A 8 6.99 -14.24 3.38
C LEU A 8 8.20 -15.18 3.30
N ASP A 9 8.00 -16.43 3.71
CA ASP A 9 8.98 -17.53 3.67
C ASP A 9 9.44 -17.89 2.23
N LYS A 10 8.63 -17.58 1.22
CA LYS A 10 8.92 -17.88 -0.19
C LYS A 10 9.58 -16.75 -0.95
N VAL A 11 9.63 -15.54 -0.40
CA VAL A 11 10.16 -14.36 -1.10
C VAL A 11 11.61 -14.54 -1.52
N LEU A 12 12.47 -15.01 -0.60
CA LEU A 12 13.90 -15.22 -0.87
C LEU A 12 14.13 -16.31 -1.92
N ASN A 13 13.49 -17.47 -1.74
CA ASN A 13 13.59 -18.60 -2.67
C ASN A 13 13.06 -18.22 -4.07
N GLY A 14 11.95 -17.46 -4.12
CA GLY A 14 11.38 -16.96 -5.36
C GLY A 14 12.34 -16.02 -6.10
N LEU A 15 12.93 -15.05 -5.40
CA LEU A 15 13.90 -14.13 -5.99
C LEU A 15 15.15 -14.87 -6.49
N GLN A 16 15.67 -15.82 -5.72
CA GLN A 16 16.79 -16.67 -6.15
C GLN A 16 16.44 -17.47 -7.41
N GLY A 17 15.23 -18.05 -7.49
CA GLY A 17 14.77 -18.73 -8.70
C GLY A 17 14.75 -17.83 -9.93
N ILE A 18 14.29 -16.58 -9.77
CA ILE A 18 14.29 -15.58 -10.85
C ILE A 18 15.72 -15.23 -11.24
N LYS A 19 16.61 -15.00 -10.28
CA LYS A 19 18.03 -14.71 -10.55
C LYS A 19 18.73 -15.85 -11.28
N ASN A 20 18.48 -17.08 -10.87
CA ASN A 20 19.03 -18.27 -11.51
C ASN A 20 18.55 -18.38 -12.96
N SER A 21 17.27 -18.13 -13.20
CA SER A 21 16.69 -18.10 -14.55
C SER A 21 17.22 -16.93 -15.40
N ALA A 22 17.60 -15.83 -14.75
CA ALA A 22 18.13 -14.62 -15.35
C ALA A 22 19.66 -14.59 -15.43
N GLN A 23 20.36 -15.69 -15.15
CA GLN A 23 21.84 -15.73 -15.08
C GLN A 23 22.53 -15.21 -16.36
N ASN A 24 21.92 -15.42 -17.53
CA ASN A 24 22.47 -14.99 -18.82
C ASN A 24 22.25 -13.49 -19.12
N LEU A 25 21.57 -12.75 -18.23
CA LEU A 25 21.23 -11.34 -18.41
C LEU A 25 22.26 -10.39 -17.77
N PHE A 26 23.52 -10.83 -17.67
CA PHE A 26 24.60 -10.05 -17.06
C PHE A 26 24.73 -8.67 -17.71
N ASN A 27 24.85 -7.63 -16.89
CA ASN A 27 24.94 -6.22 -17.32
C ASN A 27 23.70 -5.67 -18.08
N SER A 28 22.57 -6.39 -18.08
CA SER A 28 21.30 -5.89 -18.62
C SER A 28 20.57 -4.99 -17.60
N GLU A 29 19.60 -4.23 -18.08
CA GLU A 29 18.65 -3.49 -17.23
C GLU A 29 17.90 -4.41 -16.26
N MET A 30 17.67 -5.68 -16.63
CA MET A 30 17.07 -6.67 -15.76
C MET A 30 17.99 -7.02 -14.58
N SER A 31 19.29 -7.14 -14.81
CA SER A 31 20.28 -7.38 -13.75
C SER A 31 20.30 -6.22 -12.75
N LYS A 32 20.30 -4.98 -13.24
CA LYS A 32 20.26 -3.78 -12.41
C LYS A 32 18.98 -3.69 -11.60
N LEU A 33 17.83 -4.05 -12.20
CA LEU A 33 16.55 -4.09 -11.51
C LEU A 33 16.54 -5.11 -10.37
N LEU A 34 17.05 -6.33 -10.61
CA LEU A 34 17.11 -7.38 -9.59
C LEU A 34 18.06 -7.00 -8.44
N GLU A 35 19.18 -6.37 -8.73
CA GLU A 35 20.11 -5.85 -7.72
C GLU A 35 19.50 -4.71 -6.91
N TYR A 36 18.84 -3.76 -7.58
CA TYR A 36 18.07 -2.70 -6.92
C TYR A 36 16.99 -3.29 -6.01
N PHE A 37 16.25 -4.29 -6.50
CA PHE A 37 15.17 -4.92 -5.75
C PHE A 37 15.72 -5.58 -4.48
N GLU A 38 16.78 -6.38 -4.61
CA GLU A 38 17.45 -7.02 -3.48
C GLU A 38 17.91 -6.01 -2.43
N LYS A 39 18.61 -4.96 -2.86
CA LYS A 39 19.21 -3.97 -1.95
C LYS A 39 18.18 -3.13 -1.20
N ASN A 40 17.06 -2.79 -1.84
CA ASN A 40 16.10 -1.83 -1.29
C ASN A 40 14.89 -2.50 -0.63
N TRP A 41 14.52 -3.70 -1.05
CA TRP A 41 13.22 -4.29 -0.68
C TRP A 41 13.34 -5.58 0.14
N LEU A 42 14.42 -6.37 0.04
CA LEU A 42 14.53 -7.60 0.84
C LEU A 42 14.75 -7.37 2.33
N SER A 43 15.30 -6.22 2.74
CA SER A 43 15.48 -5.89 4.16
C SER A 43 14.16 -5.56 4.87
N ASN A 44 13.12 -5.20 4.14
CA ASN A 44 11.86 -4.70 4.69
C ASN A 44 10.64 -5.39 4.04
N ILE A 45 10.65 -6.73 3.96
CA ILE A 45 9.59 -7.50 3.27
C ILE A 45 8.19 -7.16 3.79
N GLU A 46 8.05 -7.03 5.11
CA GLU A 46 6.78 -6.69 5.77
C GLU A 46 6.21 -5.32 5.36
N LEU A 47 7.05 -4.40 4.88
CA LEU A 47 6.62 -3.05 4.50
C LEU A 47 5.85 -3.04 3.17
N TRP A 48 6.16 -3.96 2.26
CA TRP A 48 5.57 -3.99 0.91
C TRP A 48 4.77 -5.26 0.62
N ASN A 49 4.95 -6.32 1.39
CA ASN A 49 4.23 -7.57 1.24
C ASN A 49 2.95 -7.56 2.09
N LEU A 50 1.80 -7.78 1.44
CA LEU A 50 0.48 -7.79 2.08
C LEU A 50 -0.06 -9.20 2.29
N PHE A 51 0.78 -10.22 2.16
CA PHE A 51 0.39 -11.59 2.49
C PHE A 51 -0.07 -11.68 3.95
N GLY A 52 -1.25 -12.28 4.16
CA GLY A 52 -1.85 -12.43 5.50
C GLY A 52 -2.65 -11.22 6.00
N PHE A 53 -2.58 -10.06 5.35
CA PHE A 53 -3.36 -8.88 5.77
C PHE A 53 -4.83 -8.96 5.30
N ASP A 54 -5.73 -8.43 6.12
CA ASP A 54 -7.18 -8.37 5.86
C ASP A 54 -7.55 -7.35 4.76
N SER A 55 -6.76 -6.30 4.61
CA SER A 55 -6.96 -5.26 3.59
C SER A 55 -5.81 -5.28 2.60
N ARG A 56 -5.97 -6.04 1.51
CA ARG A 56 -4.97 -6.26 0.47
C ARG A 56 -5.17 -5.32 -0.71
N ILE A 57 -5.83 -4.19 -0.50
CA ILE A 57 -6.09 -3.20 -1.54
C ILE A 57 -5.65 -1.83 -1.02
N ASN A 58 -4.99 -1.05 -1.87
CA ASN A 58 -4.53 0.30 -1.60
C ASN A 58 -5.66 1.35 -1.45
N ASN A 59 -6.93 0.93 -1.39
CA ASN A 59 -8.12 1.79 -1.29
C ASN A 59 -8.02 2.85 -0.18
N ALA A 60 -7.39 2.53 0.94
CA ALA A 60 -7.21 3.47 2.04
C ALA A 60 -6.24 4.60 1.66
N CYS A 61 -5.10 4.25 1.07
CA CYS A 61 -4.09 5.19 0.57
C CYS A 61 -4.64 6.01 -0.60
N GLU A 62 -5.27 5.37 -1.59
CA GLU A 62 -5.92 6.06 -2.71
C GLU A 62 -7.02 7.00 -2.23
N GLY A 63 -7.85 6.56 -1.29
CA GLY A 63 -8.89 7.40 -0.70
C GLY A 63 -8.31 8.60 0.05
N TYR A 64 -7.18 8.44 0.75
CA TYR A 64 -6.47 9.55 1.39
C TYR A 64 -5.89 10.51 0.34
N HIS A 65 -5.16 10.01 -0.65
CA HIS A 65 -4.62 10.82 -1.73
C HIS A 65 -5.71 11.59 -2.47
N ASN A 66 -6.85 10.95 -2.77
CA ASN A 66 -7.99 11.62 -3.40
C ASN A 66 -8.54 12.75 -2.53
N ARG A 67 -8.61 12.59 -1.21
CA ARG A 67 -9.03 13.68 -0.29
C ARG A 67 -8.00 14.81 -0.27
N VAL A 68 -6.71 14.49 -0.16
CA VAL A 68 -5.60 15.45 -0.23
C VAL A 68 -5.69 16.24 -1.52
N SER A 69 -5.72 15.55 -2.67
CA SER A 69 -5.86 16.17 -3.98
C SER A 69 -7.12 17.02 -4.02
N SER A 70 -8.31 16.51 -3.69
CA SER A 70 -9.55 17.30 -3.76
C SER A 70 -9.54 18.61 -2.99
N ARG A 71 -8.81 18.70 -1.87
CA ARG A 71 -8.77 19.88 -1.00
C ARG A 71 -7.54 20.76 -1.22
N LEU A 72 -6.45 20.19 -1.72
CA LEU A 72 -5.15 20.85 -1.85
C LEU A 72 -4.62 20.89 -3.30
N HIS A 73 -5.41 20.51 -4.33
CA HIS A 73 -4.97 20.48 -5.75
C HIS A 73 -4.57 21.83 -6.38
N ARG A 74 -4.43 22.90 -5.60
CA ARG A 74 -4.04 24.21 -6.11
C ARG A 74 -2.52 24.28 -6.21
N ARG A 75 -2.02 25.03 -7.20
CA ARG A 75 -0.57 25.21 -7.46
C ARG A 75 0.20 25.68 -6.22
N HIS A 76 -0.44 26.48 -5.36
CA HIS A 76 0.06 26.89 -4.05
C HIS A 76 -1.10 26.88 -3.03
N PRO A 77 -1.33 25.78 -2.30
CA PRO A 77 -2.33 25.78 -1.24
C PRO A 77 -1.85 26.70 -0.12
N ASN A 78 -2.76 27.53 0.40
CA ASN A 78 -2.46 28.39 1.54
C ASN A 78 -2.13 27.51 2.76
N ILE A 79 -1.12 27.89 3.55
CA ILE A 79 -0.74 27.17 4.78
C ILE A 79 -1.94 26.95 5.72
N TRP A 80 -2.86 27.90 5.81
CA TRP A 80 -4.08 27.77 6.60
C TRP A 80 -5.02 26.70 6.05
N GLN A 81 -5.07 26.51 4.72
CA GLN A 81 -5.85 25.43 4.10
C GLN A 81 -5.23 24.06 4.42
N LEU A 82 -3.90 23.98 4.45
CA LEU A 82 -3.19 22.76 4.85
C LEU A 82 -3.45 22.43 6.33
N ILE A 83 -3.31 23.42 7.23
CA ILE A 83 -3.60 23.23 8.66
C ILE A 83 -5.04 22.77 8.86
N ASN A 84 -6.00 23.46 8.23
CA ASN A 84 -7.41 23.07 8.32
C ASN A 84 -7.65 21.66 7.78
N PHE A 85 -7.02 21.27 6.67
CA PHE A 85 -7.09 19.93 6.13
C PHE A 85 -6.61 18.88 7.13
N ILE A 86 -5.43 19.08 7.73
CA ILE A 86 -4.84 18.15 8.69
C ILE A 86 -5.74 18.02 9.92
N THR A 87 -6.19 19.14 10.50
CA THR A 87 -7.10 19.15 11.66
C THR A 87 -8.41 18.42 11.35
N MET A 88 -8.95 18.57 10.14
CA MET A 88 -10.16 17.85 9.71
C MET A 88 -9.92 16.34 9.56
N GLU A 89 -8.77 15.92 9.01
CA GLU A 89 -8.45 14.50 8.89
C GLU A 89 -8.19 13.85 10.26
N GLU A 90 -7.57 14.56 11.20
CA GLU A 90 -7.38 14.10 12.58
C GLU A 90 -8.72 13.82 13.26
N LYS A 91 -9.64 14.80 13.26
CA LYS A 91 -11.00 14.63 13.79
C LYS A 91 -11.75 13.47 13.13
N ARG A 92 -11.55 13.27 11.82
CA ARG A 92 -12.16 12.13 11.09
C ARG A 92 -11.64 10.79 11.61
N VAL A 93 -10.34 10.68 11.84
CA VAL A 93 -9.71 9.46 12.37
C VAL A 93 -10.17 9.20 13.81
N GLU A 94 -10.22 10.24 14.64
CA GLU A 94 -10.69 10.15 16.02
C GLU A 94 -12.16 9.69 16.09
N ASN A 95 -13.04 10.25 15.27
CA ASN A 95 -14.43 9.81 15.17
C ASN A 95 -14.55 8.33 14.76
N ILE A 96 -13.71 7.86 13.84
CA ILE A 96 -13.69 6.44 13.45
C ILE A 96 -13.25 5.56 14.63
N ARG A 97 -12.21 5.97 15.37
CA ARG A 97 -11.75 5.25 16.57
C ARG A 97 -12.84 5.19 17.63
N PHE A 98 -13.52 6.31 17.88
CA PHE A 98 -14.63 6.38 18.83
C PHE A 98 -15.80 5.47 18.42
N GLN A 99 -16.15 5.45 17.12
CA GLN A 99 -17.16 4.54 16.60
C GLN A 99 -16.76 3.08 16.81
N TRP A 100 -15.50 2.72 16.57
CA TRP A 100 -15.01 1.36 16.82
C TRP A 100 -15.02 0.98 18.30
N SER A 101 -14.62 1.89 19.21
CA SER A 101 -14.69 1.64 20.65
C SER A 101 -16.13 1.51 21.15
N ALA A 102 -17.07 2.19 20.50
CA ALA A 102 -18.51 2.04 20.75
C ALA A 102 -19.13 0.79 20.09
N GLY A 103 -18.33 -0.08 19.47
CA GLY A 103 -18.79 -1.34 18.87
C GLY A 103 -19.39 -1.19 17.46
N ALA A 104 -19.30 -0.01 16.84
CA ALA A 104 -19.78 0.18 15.48
C ALA A 104 -18.90 -0.58 14.48
N SER A 105 -19.54 -1.33 13.59
CA SER A 105 -18.87 -2.03 12.50
C SER A 105 -18.83 -1.18 11.23
N ARG A 106 -17.69 -1.18 10.53
CA ARG A 106 -17.54 -0.46 9.27
C ARG A 106 -18.44 -1.08 8.20
N ILE A 107 -19.36 -0.30 7.65
CA ILE A 107 -20.14 -0.70 6.46
C ILE A 107 -19.17 -0.83 5.28
N LYS A 108 -18.90 -2.06 4.85
CA LYS A 108 -18.03 -2.33 3.71
C LYS A 108 -18.85 -2.25 2.41
N ASN A 109 -18.34 -1.54 1.41
CA ASN A 109 -18.97 -1.51 0.09
C ASN A 109 -18.92 -2.91 -0.53
N LYS A 110 -20.08 -3.42 -0.99
CA LYS A 110 -20.22 -4.77 -1.59
C LYS A 110 -19.22 -5.00 -2.73
N ARG A 111 -18.96 -3.99 -3.58
CA ARG A 111 -17.98 -4.09 -4.68
C ARG A 111 -16.56 -4.29 -4.15
N THR A 112 -16.17 -3.53 -3.14
CA THR A 112 -14.85 -3.64 -2.50
C THR A 112 -14.66 -5.00 -1.83
N VAL A 113 -15.69 -5.50 -1.16
CA VAL A 113 -15.67 -6.84 -0.54
C VAL A 113 -15.52 -7.92 -1.62
N ALA A 114 -16.25 -7.82 -2.73
CA ALA A 114 -16.15 -8.77 -3.83
C ALA A 114 -14.76 -8.76 -4.49
N LEU A 115 -14.15 -7.58 -4.66
CA LEU A 115 -12.78 -7.47 -5.19
C LEU A 115 -11.75 -8.07 -4.23
N GLN A 116 -11.87 -7.81 -2.93
CA GLN A 116 -11.00 -8.39 -1.91
C GLN A 116 -11.07 -9.93 -1.95
N LYS A 117 -12.28 -10.50 -2.06
CA LYS A 117 -12.51 -11.95 -2.18
C LYS A 117 -11.90 -12.59 -3.42
N ARG A 118 -11.66 -11.84 -4.50
CA ARG A 118 -10.99 -12.36 -5.72
C ARG A 118 -9.48 -12.42 -5.57
N ILE A 119 -8.93 -11.66 -4.62
CA ILE A 119 -7.50 -11.56 -4.34
C ILE A 119 -7.10 -12.51 -3.19
N THR A 120 -8.09 -13.16 -2.55
CA THR A 120 -7.93 -14.21 -1.53
C THR A 120 -8.12 -15.57 -2.18
#